data_AF-A0A242MHJ2-F1
#
_entry.id   AF-A0A242MHJ2-F1
#
_cell.length_a   1.000
_cell.length_b   1.000
_cell.length_c   1.000
_cell.angle_alpha   90.00
_cell.angle_beta   90.00
_cell.angle_gamma   90.00
#
_symmetry.space_group_name_H-M   'P 1'
#
loop_
_entity.id
_entity.type
_entity.pdbx_description
1 polymer ?
#
loop_
_entity_poly.entity_id
_entity_poly.type
_entity_poly.pdbx_seq_one_letter_code
_entity_poly.pdbx_strand_id
1 'polypeptide(L)'
;MNGQHETKTHVVCEARGAKEDDDLELAFRRVCDGDNRTGKPYPFEIVINDKKANTEGLQICDLMARSIGLSVLRPEQGNRAFAVLRGKFFSGASGAIEGNGLKIVP
;
A
#
# COMPACT_ATOMS: atom_id res chain seq x y z
N MET A 1 19.84 -12.42 -4.68
CA MET A 1 18.67 -12.10 -3.83
C MET A 1 19.15 -11.17 -2.74
N ASN A 2 18.66 -9.93 -2.73
CA ASN A 2 19.15 -8.90 -1.80
C ASN A 2 18.58 -9.18 -0.40
N GLY A 3 19.43 -9.50 0.57
CA GLY A 3 19.09 -9.94 1.94
C GLY A 3 18.41 -8.90 2.84
N GLN A 4 17.52 -8.07 2.29
CA GLN A 4 16.71 -7.11 3.05
C GLN A 4 15.36 -7.70 3.50
N HIS A 5 15.05 -8.95 3.15
CA HIS A 5 13.76 -9.56 3.49
C HIS A 5 13.58 -9.80 4.99
N GLU A 6 14.68 -9.78 5.75
CA GLU A 6 14.68 -9.91 7.22
C GLU A 6 14.93 -8.57 7.93
N THR A 7 15.19 -7.50 7.18
CA THR A 7 15.44 -6.19 7.79
C THR A 7 14.12 -5.50 8.10
N LYS A 8 14.04 -4.95 9.31
CA LYS A 8 12.91 -4.12 9.74
C LYS A 8 12.68 -2.98 8.75
N THR A 9 11.48 -2.93 8.16
CA THR A 9 11.06 -1.88 7.23
C THR A 9 9.92 -1.07 7.84
N HIS A 10 10.09 0.24 7.93
CA HIS A 10 9.07 1.13 8.48
C HIS A 10 8.05 1.47 7.39
N VAL A 11 6.77 1.31 7.70
CA VAL A 11 5.63 1.67 6.84
C VAL A 11 4.96 2.88 7.45
N VAL A 12 5.10 4.03 6.78
CA VAL A 12 4.56 5.30 7.26
C VAL A 12 3.14 5.48 6.74
N CYS A 13 2.21 5.77 7.66
CA CYS A 13 0.81 6.06 7.38
C CYS A 13 0.46 7.46 7.90
N GLU A 14 -0.37 8.20 7.17
CA GLU A 14 -0.93 9.47 7.64
C GLU A 14 -2.02 9.21 8.70
N ALA A 15 -1.97 9.94 9.82
CA ALA A 15 -2.97 9.89 10.88
C ALA A 15 -4.35 10.38 10.39
N ARG A 16 -5.42 9.72 10.86
CA ARG A 16 -6.82 10.06 10.52
C ARG A 16 -7.70 10.34 11.73
N GLY A 17 -7.24 9.99 12.92
CA GLY A 17 -7.99 10.13 14.18
C GLY A 17 -7.67 8.97 15.10
N ALA A 18 -7.67 9.21 16.42
CA ALA A 18 -7.15 8.23 17.39
C ALA A 18 -7.78 6.84 17.24
N LYS A 19 -9.10 6.77 17.02
CA LYS A 19 -9.79 5.49 16.83
C LYS A 19 -9.37 4.80 15.54
N GLU A 20 -9.37 5.53 14.43
CA GLU A 20 -8.98 5.00 13.12
C GLU A 20 -7.51 4.55 13.11
N ASP A 21 -6.65 5.30 13.80
CA ASP A 21 -5.22 5.02 13.92
C ASP A 21 -4.98 3.74 14.77
N ASP A 22 -5.70 3.59 15.90
CA ASP A 22 -5.67 2.38 16.74
C ASP A 22 -6.16 1.14 15.99
N ASP A 23 -7.28 1.27 15.26
CA ASP A 23 -7.86 0.19 14.47
C ASP A 23 -6.91 -0.23 13.32
N LEU A 24 -6.27 0.74 12.66
CA LEU A 24 -5.29 0.50 11.60
C LEU A 24 -4.04 -0.20 12.15
N GLU A 25 -3.50 0.28 13.26
CA GLU A 25 -2.32 -0.32 13.90
C GLU A 25 -2.59 -1.77 14.31
N LEU A 26 -3.73 -2.05 14.94
CA LEU A 26 -4.10 -3.41 15.34
C LEU A 26 -4.22 -4.34 14.14
N ALA A 27 -4.89 -3.91 13.07
CA ALA A 27 -5.02 -4.70 11.84
C ALA A 27 -3.65 -4.95 11.18
N PHE A 28 -2.81 -3.91 11.11
CA PHE A 28 -1.45 -4.02 10.56
C PHE A 28 -0.60 -5.04 11.32
N ARG A 29 -0.63 -4.98 12.66
CA ARG A 29 0.12 -5.92 13.51
C ARG A 29 -0.35 -7.36 13.33
N ARG A 30 -1.66 -7.61 13.26
CA ARG A 30 -2.20 -8.95 12.97
C ARG A 30 -1.69 -9.52 11.64
N VAL A 31 -1.72 -8.70 10.59
CA VAL A 31 -1.17 -9.09 9.28
C VAL A 31 0.32 -9.39 9.39
N CYS A 32 1.08 -8.57 10.12
CA CYS A 32 2.52 -8.79 10.31
C CYS A 32 2.84 -10.00 11.21
N ASP A 33 1.93 -10.41 12.09
CA ASP A 33 2.11 -11.58 12.98
C ASP A 33 1.73 -12.91 12.31
N GLY A 34 1.24 -12.87 11.06
CA GLY A 34 0.97 -14.07 10.26
C GLY A 34 -0.46 -14.21 9.76
N ASP A 35 -1.36 -13.27 10.08
CA ASP A 35 -2.69 -13.18 9.45
C ASP A 35 -2.58 -12.63 8.01
N ASN A 36 -1.81 -13.33 7.19
CA ASN A 36 -1.50 -12.97 5.82
C ASN A 36 -1.42 -14.23 4.95
N ARG A 37 -1.38 -14.03 3.62
CA ARG A 37 -1.40 -15.14 2.65
C ARG A 37 -0.26 -16.15 2.85
N THR A 38 0.86 -15.75 3.46
CA THR A 38 2.02 -16.62 3.67
C THR A 38 2.02 -17.35 5.01
N GLY A 39 1.16 -16.95 5.95
CA GLY A 39 1.14 -17.50 7.32
C GLY A 39 2.46 -17.28 8.08
N LYS A 40 3.25 -16.28 7.68
CA LYS A 40 4.59 -16.00 8.23
C LYS A 40 4.67 -14.57 8.75
N PRO A 41 5.49 -14.30 9.77
CA PRO A 41 5.72 -12.94 10.21
C PRO A 41 6.35 -12.07 9.12
N TYR A 42 5.96 -10.80 9.06
CA TYR A 42 6.61 -9.77 8.24
C TYR A 42 7.39 -8.79 9.12
N PRO A 43 8.65 -8.44 8.78
CA PRO A 43 9.46 -7.51 9.55
C PRO A 43 9.08 -6.05 9.24
N PHE A 44 7.80 -5.73 9.32
CA PHE A 44 7.30 -4.37 9.07
C PHE A 44 6.87 -3.70 10.37
N GLU A 45 7.14 -2.40 10.47
CA GLU A 45 6.75 -1.58 11.61
C GLU A 45 5.93 -0.40 11.12
N ILE A 46 4.69 -0.28 11.60
CA ILE A 46 3.84 0.85 11.26
C ILE A 46 4.30 2.10 12.02
N VAL A 47 4.30 3.23 11.32
CA VAL A 47 4.55 4.56 11.88
C VAL A 47 3.40 5.45 11.48
N ILE A 48 2.57 5.83 12.45
CA ILE A 48 1.50 6.81 12.24
C ILE A 48 2.10 8.21 12.38
N ASN A 49 1.94 9.05 11.35
CA ASN A 49 2.50 10.39 11.29
C ASN A 49 1.39 11.46 11.23
N ASP A 50 1.57 12.54 11.99
CA ASP A 50 0.62 13.65 11.99
C ASP A 50 0.59 14.33 10.61
N LYS A 51 -0.61 14.68 10.14
CA LYS A 51 -0.83 15.39 8.87
C LYS A 51 -0.01 16.68 8.73
N LYS A 52 0.28 17.37 9.83
CA LYS A 52 1.10 18.59 9.87
C LYS A 52 2.54 18.34 9.44
N ALA A 53 3.02 17.09 9.48
CA ALA A 53 4.35 16.73 9.04
C ALA A 53 4.56 16.93 7.53
N ASN A 54 3.47 17.03 6.74
CA ASN A 54 3.51 17.36 5.31
C ASN A 54 4.56 16.58 4.50
N THR A 55 4.63 15.27 4.74
CA THR A 55 5.66 14.40 4.14
C THR A 55 5.45 14.26 2.64
N GLU A 56 6.48 14.55 1.86
CA GLU A 56 6.44 14.51 0.39
C GLU A 56 6.17 13.09 -0.12
N GLY A 57 6.71 12.07 0.58
CA GLY A 57 6.46 10.67 0.27
C GLY A 57 4.98 10.30 0.34
N LEU A 58 4.26 10.76 1.37
CA LEU A 58 2.82 10.52 1.51
C LEU A 58 2.02 11.24 0.42
N GLN A 59 2.41 12.47 0.06
CA GLN A 59 1.77 13.19 -1.04
C GLN A 59 1.95 12.47 -2.39
N ILE A 60 3.13 11.90 -2.64
CA ILE A 60 3.36 11.07 -3.84
C ILE A 60 2.48 9.82 -3.81
N CYS A 61 2.35 9.16 -2.65
CA CYS A 61 1.44 8.03 -2.46
C CYS A 61 -0.01 8.41 -2.81
N ASP A 62 -0.49 9.58 -2.38
CA ASP A 62 -1.83 10.06 -2.70
C ASP A 62 -2.03 10.31 -4.20
N LEU A 63 -1.05 10.92 -4.88
CA LEU A 63 -1.09 11.13 -6.33
C LEU A 63 -1.17 9.80 -7.09
N MET A 64 -0.45 8.78 -6.62
CA MET A 64 -0.50 7.44 -7.18
C MET A 64 -1.86 6.78 -6.92
N ALA A 65 -2.31 6.77 -5.66
CA ALA A 65 -3.57 6.17 -5.25
C ALA A 65 -4.77 6.78 -5.99
N ARG A 66 -4.81 8.11 -6.12
CA ARG A 66 -5.82 8.83 -6.90
C ARG A 66 -5.81 8.38 -8.36
N SER A 67 -4.64 8.26 -8.96
CA SER A 67 -4.51 7.85 -10.36
C SER A 67 -5.03 6.43 -10.57
N ILE A 68 -4.79 5.53 -9.63
CA ILE A 68 -5.31 4.14 -9.64
C ILE A 68 -6.83 4.13 -9.43
N GLY A 69 -7.33 4.91 -8.47
CA GLY A 69 -8.77 5.02 -8.22
C GLY A 69 -9.53 5.55 -9.43
N LEU A 70 -8.99 6.57 -10.11
CA LEU A 70 -9.61 7.14 -11.31
C LEU A 70 -9.66 6.15 -12.48
N SER A 71 -8.64 5.32 -12.69
CA SER A 71 -8.69 4.30 -13.75
C SER A 71 -9.78 3.26 -13.54
N VAL A 72 -10.18 3.02 -12.28
CA VAL A 72 -11.28 2.10 -11.94
C VAL A 72 -12.63 2.81 -12.02
N LEU A 73 -12.75 4.00 -11.40
CA LEU A 73 -14.01 4.73 -11.30
C LEU A 73 -14.43 5.43 -12.59
N ARG A 74 -13.48 5.75 -13.48
CA ARG A 74 -13.69 6.47 -14.74
C ARG A 74 -12.85 5.87 -15.87
N PRO A 75 -13.13 4.63 -16.28
CA PRO A 75 -12.29 3.89 -17.23
C PRO A 75 -12.17 4.57 -18.60
N GLU A 76 -13.22 5.27 -19.05
CA GLU A 76 -13.23 6.01 -20.33
C GLU A 76 -12.40 7.31 -20.30
N GLN A 77 -12.00 7.78 -19.11
CA GLN A 77 -11.18 8.98 -18.97
C GLN A 77 -9.70 8.62 -19.13
N GLY A 78 -9.05 9.19 -20.16
CA GLY A 78 -7.61 9.01 -20.37
C GLY A 78 -6.77 9.30 -19.12
N ASN A 79 -5.89 8.37 -18.76
CA ASN A 79 -5.10 8.43 -17.53
C ASN A 79 -3.65 8.01 -17.77
N ARG A 80 -2.82 8.98 -18.16
CA ARG A 80 -1.39 8.76 -18.45
C ARG A 80 -0.60 8.33 -17.22
N ALA A 81 -0.94 8.87 -16.05
CA ALA A 81 -0.27 8.51 -14.79
C ALA A 81 -0.47 7.03 -14.47
N PHE A 82 -1.71 6.52 -14.59
CA PHE A 82 -1.97 5.10 -14.41
C PHE A 82 -1.23 4.23 -15.42
N ALA A 83 -1.13 4.64 -16.69
CA ALA A 83 -0.39 3.88 -17.71
C ALA A 83 1.10 3.68 -17.32
N VAL A 84 1.74 4.69 -16.74
CA VAL A 84 3.10 4.59 -16.20
C VAL A 84 3.16 3.70 -14.96
N LEU A 85 2.19 3.84 -14.06
CA LEU A 85 2.13 3.07 -12.82
C LEU A 85 1.89 1.58 -13.06
N ARG A 86 1.10 1.21 -14.07
CA ARG A 86 0.75 -0.19 -14.38
C ARG A 86 1.97 -1.08 -14.58
N GLY A 87 3.04 -0.54 -15.19
CA GLY A 87 4.30 -1.27 -15.39
C GLY A 87 5.11 -1.52 -14.11
N LYS A 88 4.73 -0.91 -12.97
CA LYS A 88 5.40 -1.05 -11.68
C LYS A 88 4.70 -2.00 -10.72
N PHE A 89 3.54 -2.55 -11.11
CA PHE A 89 2.74 -3.37 -10.22
C PHE A 89 3.34 -4.76 -10.08
N PHE A 90 3.23 -5.32 -8.89
CA PHE A 90 3.65 -6.69 -8.65
C PHE A 90 2.74 -7.67 -9.40
N SER A 91 3.32 -8.47 -10.29
CA SER A 91 2.60 -9.38 -11.19
C SER A 91 2.58 -10.85 -10.72
N GLY A 92 3.18 -11.16 -9.57
CA GLY A 92 3.31 -12.55 -9.10
C GLY A 92 4.07 -13.46 -10.09
N ALA A 93 4.01 -14.77 -9.85
CA ALA A 93 4.70 -15.77 -10.65
C ALA A 93 4.04 -16.01 -12.03
N SER A 94 2.73 -15.79 -12.16
CA SER A 94 1.97 -15.99 -13.39
C SER A 94 1.90 -14.76 -14.29
N GLY A 95 2.49 -13.63 -13.88
CA GLY A 95 2.37 -12.35 -14.60
C GLY A 95 1.03 -11.62 -14.38
N ALA A 96 0.13 -12.16 -13.55
CA ALA A 96 -1.14 -11.54 -13.23
C ALA A 96 -0.99 -10.39 -12.21
N ILE A 97 -1.33 -9.17 -12.63
CA ILE A 97 -1.39 -8.00 -11.76
C ILE A 97 -2.62 -8.06 -10.84
N GLU A 98 -3.76 -8.48 -11.39
CA GLU A 98 -5.02 -8.58 -10.65
C GLU A 98 -4.94 -9.62 -9.53
N GLY A 99 -5.40 -9.25 -8.33
CA GLY A 99 -5.31 -10.06 -7.12
C GLY A 99 -3.90 -10.12 -6.50
N ASN A 100 -2.88 -9.59 -7.17
CA ASN A 100 -1.53 -9.40 -6.65
C ASN A 100 -1.27 -7.90 -6.43
N GLY A 101 -0.65 -7.21 -7.40
CA GLY A 101 -0.30 -5.80 -7.32
C GLY A 101 -1.49 -4.83 -7.47
N LEU A 102 -2.65 -5.30 -7.96
CA LEU A 102 -3.90 -4.55 -7.96
C LEU A 102 -5.03 -5.44 -7.44
N LYS A 103 -5.60 -5.08 -6.29
CA LYS A 103 -6.78 -5.74 -5.73
C LYS A 103 -7.87 -4.69 -5.53
N ILE A 104 -9.02 -4.93 -6.16
CA ILE A 104 -10.22 -4.10 -6.02
C ILE A 104 -11.17 -4.87 -5.09
N VAL A 105 -11.60 -4.21 -4.02
CA VAL A 105 -12.54 -4.76 -3.04
C VAL A 105 -13.78 -3.85 -2.96
N PRO A 106 -14.96 -4.39 -2.59
CA PRO A 106 -16.17 -3.59 -2.37
C PRO A 106 -16.00 -2.51 -1.31
#